data_AF-A0A836QMC8-F1
#
_entry.id   AF-A0A836QMC8-F1
#
_cell.length_a   1.000
_cell.length_b   1.000
_cell.length_c   1.000
_cell.angle_alpha   90.00
_cell.angle_beta   90.00
_cell.angle_gamma   90.00
#
_symmetry.space_group_name_H-M   'P 1'
#
loop_
_entity.id
_entity.type
_entity.pdbx_description
1 polymer ?
#
loop_
_entity_poly.entity_id
_entity_poly.type
_entity_poly.pdbx_seq_one_letter_code
_entity_poly.pdbx_strand_id
1 'polypeptide(L)'
;MIGPDIKLYQDQLFMKPARVGSRQPYHQDQPLGFHVDPPDMVTCWAPMDRASVENGCLWVLPGTHRSGVIPKEKWKEYEAQSLAGQLTGEEKAIELEVGDCSFHHGLLLHSSRANSSPQRRRGYATHYVSSHCRYTGPSGKSDALLMRGRSIPGRV
;
A
#
# COMPACT_ATOMS: atom_id res chain seq x y z
N MET A 1 -7.38 6.11 -13.15
CA MET A 1 -7.28 6.09 -11.67
C MET A 1 -6.99 7.48 -11.11
N ILE A 2 -5.87 8.14 -11.47
CA ILE A 2 -5.45 9.43 -10.85
C ILE A 2 -5.20 10.58 -11.84
N GLY A 3 -5.84 10.55 -13.02
CA GLY A 3 -5.69 11.58 -14.05
C GLY A 3 -4.41 11.44 -14.91
N PRO A 4 -4.14 12.42 -15.79
CA PRO A 4 -3.05 12.36 -16.78
C PRO A 4 -1.69 12.88 -16.26
N ASP A 5 -1.69 13.68 -15.20
CA ASP A 5 -0.50 14.35 -14.64
C ASP A 5 -0.04 13.62 -13.38
N ILE A 6 0.96 12.75 -13.50
CA ILE A 6 1.32 11.76 -12.47
C ILE A 6 2.73 12.01 -11.97
N LYS A 7 2.88 11.99 -10.65
CA LYS A 7 4.17 12.05 -9.96
C LYS A 7 4.42 10.82 -9.09
N LEU A 8 5.68 10.40 -9.04
CA LEU A 8 6.18 9.39 -8.10
C LEU A 8 6.49 10.10 -6.77
N TYR A 9 5.64 9.88 -5.78
CA TYR A 9 5.72 10.54 -4.48
C TYR A 9 6.79 9.93 -3.57
N GLN A 10 6.91 8.60 -3.62
CA GLN A 10 7.83 7.81 -2.80
C GLN A 10 7.90 6.39 -3.36
N ASP A 11 9.00 5.70 -3.10
CA ASP A 11 9.12 4.26 -3.30
C ASP A 11 9.62 3.57 -2.02
N GLN A 12 9.38 2.26 -1.92
CA GLN A 12 9.74 1.44 -0.76
C GLN A 12 10.07 0.01 -1.19
N LEU A 13 11.09 -0.58 -0.56
CA LEU A 13 11.37 -2.00 -0.66
C LEU A 13 10.90 -2.73 0.60
N PHE A 14 10.09 -3.77 0.41
CA PHE A 14 9.59 -4.62 1.48
C PHE A 14 10.20 -6.01 1.38
N MET A 15 10.90 -6.44 2.42
CA MET A 15 11.49 -7.78 2.47
C MET A 15 10.87 -8.59 3.60
N LYS A 16 10.48 -9.83 3.27
CA LYS A 16 10.16 -10.88 4.23
C LYS A 16 11.20 -12.00 4.13
N PRO A 17 12.13 -12.09 5.08
CA PRO A 17 13.06 -13.22 5.17
C PRO A 17 12.30 -14.55 5.25
N ALA A 18 12.94 -15.62 4.74
CA ALA A 18 12.41 -16.97 4.85
C ALA A 18 12.20 -17.35 6.33
N ARG A 19 11.10 -18.06 6.62
CA ARG A 19 10.71 -18.62 7.93
C ARG A 19 10.41 -17.63 9.05
N VAL A 20 11.02 -16.45 9.04
CA VAL A 20 10.97 -15.47 10.14
C VAL A 20 10.40 -14.11 9.73
N GLY A 21 9.94 -13.96 8.49
CA GLY A 21 9.38 -12.70 8.02
C GLY A 21 8.09 -12.34 8.78
N SER A 22 8.07 -11.17 9.40
CA SER A 22 6.95 -10.73 10.26
C SER A 22 5.69 -10.42 9.45
N ARG A 23 4.53 -10.53 10.11
CA ARG A 23 3.25 -10.01 9.59
C ARG A 23 3.28 -8.48 9.58
N GLN A 24 2.71 -7.86 8.55
CA GLN A 24 2.36 -6.43 8.59
C GLN A 24 0.85 -6.33 8.88
N PRO A 25 0.43 -5.78 10.04
CA PRO A 25 -0.97 -5.63 10.42
C PRO A 25 -1.81 -4.88 9.38
N TYR A 26 -3.14 -5.01 9.48
CA TYR A 26 -4.04 -4.17 8.69
C TYR A 26 -3.75 -2.68 8.89
N HIS A 27 -3.66 -1.95 7.78
CA HIS A 27 -3.45 -0.51 7.77
C HIS A 27 -3.94 0.11 6.46
N GLN A 28 -4.08 1.43 6.46
CA GLN A 28 -4.13 2.24 5.24
C GLN A 28 -2.76 2.91 5.09
N ASP A 29 -2.23 2.96 3.86
CA ASP A 29 -0.92 3.60 3.61
C ASP A 29 -0.97 5.08 3.96
N GLN A 30 -2.02 5.78 3.52
CA GLN A 30 -1.97 7.22 3.49
C GLN A 30 -1.80 7.89 4.88
N PRO A 31 -2.53 7.45 5.92
CA PRO A 31 -2.36 7.97 7.28
C PRO A 31 -1.01 7.63 7.94
N LEU A 32 -0.12 6.88 7.29
CA LEU A 32 1.21 6.51 7.78
C LEU A 32 2.34 7.41 7.27
N GLY A 33 2.04 8.68 6.98
CA GLY A 33 3.05 9.68 6.62
C GLY A 33 3.02 10.13 5.16
N PHE A 34 2.02 9.71 4.39
CA PHE A 34 1.77 10.24 3.05
C PHE A 34 0.86 11.47 3.17
N HIS A 35 1.50 12.62 3.36
CA HIS A 35 0.82 13.90 3.57
C HIS A 35 0.35 14.53 2.24
N VAL A 36 -0.73 13.98 1.69
CA VAL A 36 -1.25 14.34 0.37
C VAL A 36 -2.75 14.64 0.46
N ASP A 37 -3.18 15.76 -0.12
CA ASP A 37 -4.59 16.19 -0.17
C ASP A 37 -4.99 16.63 -1.60
N PRO A 38 -6.05 16.10 -2.22
CA PRO A 38 -6.94 15.06 -1.70
C PRO A 38 -6.22 13.72 -1.49
N PRO A 39 -6.81 12.79 -0.71
CA PRO A 39 -6.20 11.52 -0.35
C PRO A 39 -6.22 10.47 -1.47
N ASP A 40 -5.77 10.86 -2.66
CA ASP A 40 -5.92 10.09 -3.91
C ASP A 40 -4.61 9.40 -4.34
N MET A 41 -3.82 8.94 -3.36
CA MET A 41 -2.61 8.17 -3.63
C MET A 41 -2.94 6.76 -4.14
N VAL A 42 -2.16 6.28 -5.11
CA VAL A 42 -2.21 4.90 -5.60
C VAL A 42 -0.85 4.25 -5.44
N THR A 43 -0.81 3.11 -4.76
CA THR A 43 0.36 2.25 -4.66
C THR A 43 0.34 1.24 -5.79
N CYS A 44 1.42 1.15 -6.56
CA CYS A 44 1.74 -0.01 -7.38
C CYS A 44 2.70 -0.89 -6.57
N TRP A 45 2.31 -2.14 -6.34
CA TRP A 45 3.16 -3.13 -5.67
C TRP A 45 3.53 -4.22 -6.66
N ALA A 46 4.83 -4.43 -6.85
CA ALA A 46 5.37 -5.44 -7.75
C ALA A 46 6.27 -6.42 -6.97
N PRO A 47 6.02 -7.74 -7.06
CA PRO A 47 6.88 -8.76 -6.48
C PRO A 47 8.23 -8.83 -7.21
N MET A 48 9.32 -8.88 -6.46
CA MET A 48 10.66 -9.22 -6.96
C MET A 48 10.98 -10.72 -6.80
N ASP A 49 10.20 -11.41 -5.97
CA ASP A 49 10.14 -12.86 -5.84
C ASP A 49 8.65 -13.22 -5.85
N ARG A 50 8.23 -14.40 -6.35
CA ARG A 50 6.83 -14.86 -6.33
C ARG A 50 6.18 -14.54 -4.98
N ALA A 51 4.98 -13.97 -4.98
CA ALA A 51 4.21 -13.67 -3.79
C ALA A 51 3.07 -14.68 -3.69
N SER A 52 3.12 -15.56 -2.69
CA SER A 52 2.09 -16.54 -2.39
C SER A 52 1.55 -16.38 -0.97
N VAL A 53 0.46 -17.06 -0.65
CA VAL A 53 -0.05 -17.08 0.73
C VAL A 53 1.01 -17.55 1.71
N GLU A 54 1.79 -18.59 1.38
CA GLU A 54 2.78 -19.21 2.28
C GLU A 54 3.98 -18.30 2.56
N ASN A 55 4.40 -17.48 1.59
CA ASN A 55 5.53 -16.58 1.75
C ASN A 55 5.15 -15.13 2.06
N GLY A 56 3.86 -14.92 2.37
CA GLY A 56 3.36 -13.69 2.94
C GLY A 56 3.02 -12.62 1.91
N CYS A 57 2.23 -12.97 0.88
CA CYS A 57 1.64 -12.02 -0.05
C CYS A 57 0.82 -10.92 0.64
N LEU A 58 0.40 -9.91 -0.13
CA LEU A 58 -0.56 -8.91 0.37
C LEU A 58 -1.95 -9.53 0.55
N TRP A 59 -2.68 -8.99 1.50
CA TRP A 59 -4.09 -9.30 1.74
C TRP A 59 -4.88 -7.99 1.81
N VAL A 60 -6.09 -7.96 1.26
CA VAL A 60 -6.92 -6.75 1.20
C VAL A 60 -8.33 -7.01 1.70
N LEU A 61 -8.97 -5.95 2.20
CA LEU A 61 -10.41 -5.88 2.44
C LEU A 61 -11.05 -5.01 1.34
N PRO A 62 -11.63 -5.61 0.29
CA PRO A 62 -12.17 -4.87 -0.85
C PRO A 62 -13.18 -3.80 -0.44
N GLY A 63 -13.14 -2.65 -1.12
CA GLY A 63 -14.11 -1.57 -0.93
C GLY A 63 -13.84 -0.63 0.25
N THR A 64 -12.98 -0.99 1.20
CA THR A 64 -12.71 -0.18 2.42
C THR A 64 -12.13 1.21 2.14
N HIS A 65 -11.48 1.40 0.99
CA HIS A 65 -11.02 2.72 0.53
C HIS A 65 -12.15 3.74 0.34
N ARG A 66 -13.40 3.29 0.13
CA ARG A 66 -14.56 4.18 -0.03
C ARG A 66 -15.07 4.76 1.30
N SER A 67 -14.62 4.20 2.42
CA SER A 67 -14.99 4.66 3.76
C SER A 67 -14.13 5.82 4.26
N GLY A 68 -13.22 6.35 3.43
CA GLY A 68 -12.28 7.38 3.83
C GLY A 68 -11.20 6.84 4.78
N VAL A 69 -10.65 7.73 5.61
CA VAL A 69 -9.67 7.34 6.63
C VAL A 69 -10.37 6.57 7.75
N ILE A 70 -9.94 5.34 7.98
CA ILE A 70 -10.42 4.49 9.07
C ILE A 70 -9.51 4.74 10.29
N PRO A 71 -10.06 4.97 11.50
CA PRO A 71 -9.27 5.14 12.71
C PRO A 71 -8.35 3.96 13.01
N LYS A 72 -7.16 4.22 13.57
CA LYS A 72 -6.13 3.19 13.84
C LYS A 72 -6.59 2.13 14.84
N GLU A 73 -7.51 2.48 15.74
CA GLU A 73 -8.13 1.58 16.70
C GLU A 73 -8.91 0.48 15.98
N LYS A 74 -9.68 0.86 14.94
CA LYS A 74 -10.41 -0.11 14.10
C LYS A 74 -9.48 -1.00 13.30
N TRP A 75 -8.28 -0.53 12.93
CA TRP A 75 -7.31 -1.39 12.24
C TRP A 75 -6.91 -2.58 13.12
N LYS A 76 -6.74 -2.35 14.43
CA LYS A 76 -6.44 -3.42 15.40
C LYS A 76 -7.61 -4.40 15.55
N GLU A 77 -8.85 -3.90 15.49
CA GLU A 77 -10.03 -4.75 15.51
C GLU A 77 -10.10 -5.66 14.26
N TYR A 78 -9.89 -5.10 13.06
CA TYR A 78 -9.82 -5.88 11.82
C TYR A 78 -8.68 -6.92 11.87
N GLU A 79 -7.53 -6.54 12.41
CA GLU A 79 -6.41 -7.45 12.63
C GLU A 79 -6.77 -8.60 13.56
N ALA A 80 -7.36 -8.32 14.72
CA ALA A 80 -7.78 -9.33 15.68
C ALA A 80 -8.84 -10.28 15.08
N GLN A 81 -9.82 -9.74 14.37
CA GLN A 81 -10.84 -10.53 13.68
C GLN A 81 -10.22 -11.41 12.59
N SER A 82 -9.26 -10.90 11.81
CA SER A 82 -8.53 -11.68 10.79
C SER A 82 -7.80 -12.85 11.41
N LEU A 83 -7.07 -12.62 12.50
CA LEU A 83 -6.31 -13.66 13.21
C LEU A 83 -7.23 -14.71 13.84
N ALA A 84 -8.43 -14.32 14.27
CA ALA A 84 -9.43 -15.23 14.82
C ALA A 84 -10.27 -15.95 13.74
N GLY A 85 -10.12 -15.62 12.46
CA GLY A 85 -10.98 -16.14 11.39
C GLY A 85 -12.43 -15.63 11.47
N GLN A 86 -12.64 -14.44 12.04
CA GLN A 86 -13.94 -13.85 12.36
C GLN A 86 -14.25 -12.57 11.57
N LEU A 87 -13.48 -12.26 10.52
CA LEU A 87 -13.78 -11.12 9.65
C LEU A 87 -15.15 -11.31 9.00
N THR A 88 -16.00 -10.30 9.14
CA THR A 88 -17.38 -10.31 8.59
C THR A 88 -17.45 -9.97 7.10
N GLY A 89 -16.32 -9.55 6.50
CA GLY A 89 -16.20 -9.20 5.08
C GLY A 89 -15.27 -10.14 4.30
N GLU A 90 -15.27 -9.99 2.98
CA GLU A 90 -14.40 -10.78 2.10
C GLU A 90 -12.94 -10.35 2.26
N GLU A 91 -12.09 -11.27 2.70
CA GLU A 91 -10.65 -11.09 2.82
C GLU A 91 -9.96 -11.74 1.62
N LYS A 92 -9.18 -10.99 0.84
CA LYS A 92 -8.55 -11.51 -0.39
C LYS A 92 -7.05 -11.53 -0.31
N ALA A 93 -6.46 -12.69 -0.55
CA ALA A 93 -5.04 -12.82 -0.87
C ALA A 93 -4.76 -12.28 -2.29
N ILE A 94 -3.65 -11.58 -2.42
CA ILE A 94 -3.14 -11.08 -3.70
C ILE A 94 -1.86 -11.84 -4.02
N GLU A 95 -2.01 -13.03 -4.61
CA GLU A 95 -0.90 -13.84 -5.10
C GLU A 95 -0.46 -13.35 -6.48
N LEU A 96 0.85 -13.21 -6.69
CA LEU A 96 1.43 -12.61 -7.88
C LEU A 96 2.73 -13.32 -8.25
N GLU A 97 2.99 -13.48 -9.54
CA GLU A 97 4.26 -13.95 -10.08
C GLU A 97 5.21 -12.77 -10.36
N VAL A 98 6.50 -13.07 -10.55
CA VAL A 98 7.47 -12.06 -11.01
C VAL A 98 7.05 -11.56 -12.40
N GLY A 99 6.92 -10.24 -12.52
CA GLY A 99 6.41 -9.59 -13.73
C GLY A 99 4.99 -9.06 -13.59
N ASP A 100 4.23 -9.54 -12.60
CA ASP A 100 2.92 -8.99 -12.26
C ASP A 100 3.05 -7.71 -11.42
N CYS A 101 1.93 -7.02 -11.23
CA CYS A 101 1.78 -5.99 -10.22
C CYS A 101 0.32 -5.86 -9.76
N SER A 102 0.13 -5.34 -8.55
CA SER A 102 -1.18 -4.91 -8.06
C SER A 102 -1.21 -3.41 -7.85
N PHE A 103 -2.36 -2.81 -8.11
CA PHE A 103 -2.63 -1.41 -7.78
C PHE A 103 -3.67 -1.32 -6.68
N HIS A 104 -3.40 -0.53 -5.64
CA HIS A 104 -4.38 -0.25 -4.60
C HIS A 104 -4.38 1.22 -4.19
N HIS A 105 -5.54 1.70 -3.76
CA HIS A 105 -5.69 3.05 -3.23
C HIS A 105 -5.01 3.16 -1.86
N GLY A 106 -4.44 4.32 -1.54
CA GLY A 106 -3.77 4.57 -0.25
C GLY A 106 -4.68 4.45 0.98
N LEU A 107 -6.00 4.41 0.76
CA LEU A 107 -7.03 4.18 1.78
C LEU A 107 -7.59 2.75 1.79
N LEU A 108 -7.11 1.84 0.94
CA LEU A 108 -7.54 0.44 1.02
C LEU A 108 -6.93 -0.19 2.27
N LEU A 109 -7.76 -0.77 3.15
CA LEU A 109 -7.22 -1.62 4.22
C LEU A 109 -6.56 -2.84 3.62
N HIS A 110 -5.28 -2.98 3.93
CA HIS A 110 -4.48 -4.11 3.49
C HIS A 110 -3.47 -4.51 4.56
N SER A 111 -2.98 -5.73 4.45
CA SER A 111 -2.02 -6.35 5.36
C SER A 111 -1.08 -7.27 4.58
N SER A 112 -0.12 -7.90 5.24
CA SER A 112 0.61 -9.04 4.64
C SER A 112 0.95 -10.09 5.67
N ARG A 113 0.79 -11.37 5.31
CA ARG A 113 0.99 -12.49 6.24
C ARG A 113 2.45 -12.70 6.59
N ALA A 114 2.73 -13.31 7.75
CA ALA A 114 4.08 -13.74 8.08
C ALA A 114 4.61 -14.70 7.00
N ASN A 115 5.91 -14.70 6.78
CA ASN A 115 6.57 -15.64 5.87
C ASN A 115 7.15 -16.80 6.69
N SER A 116 6.43 -17.92 6.70
CA SER A 116 6.88 -19.18 7.34
C SER A 116 7.57 -20.12 6.36
N SER A 117 7.55 -19.79 5.06
CA SER A 117 8.10 -20.60 3.98
C SER A 117 9.65 -20.59 3.96
N PRO A 118 10.30 -21.55 3.27
CA PRO A 118 11.76 -21.53 3.09
C PRO A 118 12.25 -20.48 2.07
N GLN A 119 11.35 -19.76 1.39
CA GLN A 119 11.68 -18.78 0.36
C GLN A 119 11.52 -17.38 0.93
N ARG A 120 12.46 -16.47 0.62
CA ARG A 120 12.27 -15.05 0.91
C ARG A 120 11.21 -14.46 -0.03
N ARG A 121 10.61 -13.33 0.37
CA ARG A 121 9.74 -12.53 -0.50
C ARG A 121 10.16 -11.06 -0.45
N ARG A 122 10.59 -10.51 -1.58
CA ARG A 122 10.82 -9.08 -1.78
C ARG A 122 9.71 -8.49 -2.62
N GLY A 123 9.28 -7.29 -2.28
CA GLY A 123 8.34 -6.50 -3.08
C GLY A 123 8.82 -5.06 -3.16
N TYR A 124 8.58 -4.43 -4.30
CA TYR A 124 8.86 -3.03 -4.53
C TYR A 124 7.53 -2.29 -4.68
N ALA A 125 7.34 -1.25 -3.87
CA ALA A 125 6.18 -0.40 -3.91
C ALA A 125 6.57 0.96 -4.45
N THR A 126 5.81 1.46 -5.42
CA THR A 126 5.88 2.84 -5.89
C THR A 126 4.55 3.52 -5.61
N HIS A 127 4.60 4.69 -5.01
CA HIS A 127 3.42 5.45 -4.60
C HIS A 127 3.26 6.65 -5.53
N TYR A 128 2.15 6.68 -6.25
CA TYR A 128 1.84 7.70 -7.23
C TYR A 128 0.72 8.61 -6.74
N VAL A 129 0.82 9.87 -7.13
CA VAL A 129 -0.19 10.89 -6.85
C VAL A 129 -0.43 11.74 -8.09
N SER A 130 -1.57 12.41 -8.12
CA SER A 130 -1.83 13.46 -9.10
C SER A 130 -0.95 14.67 -8.82
N SER A 131 -0.43 15.29 -9.87
CA SER A 131 0.33 16.56 -9.78
C SER A 131 -0.55 17.74 -9.33
N HIS A 132 -1.86 17.53 -9.17
CA HIS A 132 -2.80 18.52 -8.65
C HIS A 132 -2.95 18.45 -7.12
N CYS A 133 -2.43 17.40 -6.49
CA CYS A 133 -2.49 17.22 -5.04
C CYS A 133 -1.60 18.24 -4.30
N ARG A 134 -1.95 18.55 -3.06
CA ARG A 134 -1.19 19.39 -2.15
C ARG A 134 -0.40 18.53 -1.19
N TYR A 135 0.84 18.91 -0.94
CA TYR A 135 1.61 18.34 0.16
C TYR A 135 1.18 19.04 1.46
N THR A 136 0.83 18.25 2.47
CA THR A 136 0.32 18.75 3.76
C THR A 136 1.22 18.39 4.94
N GLY A 137 2.45 17.94 4.67
CA GLY A 137 3.38 17.43 5.66
C GLY A 137 4.40 18.47 6.13
N PRO A 138 5.40 18.04 6.93
CA PRO A 138 6.49 18.89 7.38
C PRO A 138 7.28 19.49 6.21
N SER A 139 7.74 20.73 6.37
CA SER A 139 8.58 21.42 5.38
C SER A 139 9.86 20.65 5.03
N GLY A 140 10.39 20.84 3.83
CA GLY A 140 11.67 20.27 3.40
C GLY A 140 11.58 18.96 2.62
N LYS A 141 10.38 18.47 2.30
CA LYS A 141 10.22 17.40 1.31
C LYS A 141 10.64 17.91 -0.07
N SER A 142 11.47 17.14 -0.77
CA SER A 142 11.79 17.39 -2.17
C SER A 142 10.55 17.22 -3.05
N ASP A 143 10.51 17.95 -4.16
CA ASP A 143 9.46 17.78 -5.17
C ASP A 143 9.40 16.32 -5.65
N ALA A 144 8.18 15.81 -5.82
CA ALA A 144 7.97 14.47 -6.34
C ALA A 144 8.34 14.40 -7.84
N LEU A 145 8.93 13.28 -8.25
CA LEU A 145 9.40 13.11 -9.63
C LEU A 145 8.22 13.04 -10.60
N LEU A 146 8.22 13.89 -11.62
CA LEU A 146 7.22 13.85 -12.70
C LEU A 146 7.40 12.60 -13.55
N MET A 147 6.39 11.73 -13.54
CA MET A 147 6.39 10.48 -14.30
C MET A 147 5.63 10.62 -15.62
N ARG A 148 4.62 11.48 -15.67
CA ARG A 148 3.79 11.73 -16.86
C ARG A 148 3.09 13.08 -16.77
N GLY A 149 2.92 13.74 -17.92
CA GLY A 149 2.08 14.94 -18.02
C GLY A 149 2.84 16.19 -17.58
N ARG A 150 2.23 17.01 -16.73
CA ARG A 150 2.75 18.32 -16.33
C ARG A 150 2.83 18.45 -14.81
N SER A 151 3.87 19.12 -14.33
CA SER A 151 3.93 19.60 -12.94
C SER A 151 3.09 20.85 -12.77
N ILE A 152 2.34 20.94 -11.67
CA ILE A 152 1.60 22.14 -11.29
C ILE A 152 2.40 22.90 -10.22
N PRO A 153 2.71 24.19 -10.40
CA PRO A 153 3.44 24.96 -9.41
C PRO A 153 2.75 24.97 -8.04
N GLY A 154 3.52 24.75 -6.96
CA GLY A 154 2.99 24.72 -5.59
C GLY A 154 2.10 23.52 -5.26
N ARG A 155 2.17 22.45 -6.06
CA ARG A 155 1.54 21.16 -5.84
C ARG A 155 2.61 20.07 -5.74
N VAL A 156 2.22 18.93 -5.16
CA VAL A 156 3.07 17.73 -5.07
C VAL A 156 3.65 17.43 -6.43
#